data_AF-A0A957HX22-F1
#
_entry.id   AF-A0A957HX22-F1
#
_cell.length_a   1.000
_cell.length_b   1.000
_cell.length_c   1.000
_cell.angle_alpha   90.00
_cell.angle_beta   90.00
_cell.angle_gamma   90.00
#
_symmetry.space_group_name_H-M   'P 1'
#
loop_
_entity.id
_entity.type
_entity.pdbx_description
1 polymer ?
#
loop_
_entity_poly.entity_id
_entity_poly.type
_entity_poly.pdbx_seq_one_letter_code
_entity_poly.pdbx_strand_id
1 'polypeptide(L)'
;MSEAREALEERVQKAIFQESIFRWESAVVISLTLLLTVLSLTGLPVVSFIPWWIWLIGGLVSEGGLVYSSLSDPKFGEKVAAGLLRHDFEPERLRDKQLQRQIKDALEYRGRIEEAVRGQGDSLLKDELTQTGVQIDEWLEHVYHLAQRIDRYRRDQQIVVRDRTRAEMRLAQLQQELVLETDTAVKETISTTIEGLQKQIDTVERLQNTIQRAELQLENTLTSLRTIYSQTMLVEAKDIDSSRARRLRHEISEEVNELNDVLVAMDEVYTTNVSGE
;
A
#
# COMPACT_ATOMS: atom_id res chain seq x y z
N MET A 1 -4.25 -0.08 22.99
CA MET A 1 -3.55 1.08 22.40
C MET A 1 -2.34 0.49 21.71
N SER A 2 -2.42 0.41 20.40
CA SER A 2 -1.99 -0.75 19.62
C SER A 2 -0.59 -0.59 19.04
N GLU A 3 0.11 -1.71 18.96
CA GLU A 3 1.35 -1.96 18.22
C GLU A 3 1.33 -1.39 16.78
N ALA A 4 0.14 -1.18 16.20
CA ALA A 4 -0.06 -0.52 14.92
C ALA A 4 0.40 0.95 14.89
N ARG A 5 0.34 1.68 16.02
CA ARG A 5 0.86 3.06 16.11
C ARG A 5 2.39 3.10 16.15
N GLU A 6 3.00 2.17 16.91
CA GLU A 6 4.47 2.05 16.97
C GLU A 6 5.05 1.59 15.63
N ALA A 7 4.42 0.62 14.96
CA ALA A 7 4.87 0.17 13.64
C ALA A 7 4.70 1.24 12.54
N LEU A 8 3.69 2.11 12.65
CA LEU A 8 3.50 3.25 11.76
C LEU A 8 4.52 4.36 12.06
N GLU A 9 4.77 4.68 13.34
CA GLU A 9 5.77 5.68 13.76
C GLU A 9 7.19 5.27 13.35
N GLU A 10 7.56 4.00 13.47
CA GLU A 10 8.88 3.50 13.07
C GLU A 10 9.11 3.56 11.55
N ARG A 11 8.07 3.23 10.77
CA ARG A 11 8.11 3.31 9.29
C ARG A 11 8.14 4.76 8.79
N VAL A 12 7.39 5.65 9.45
CA VAL A 12 7.39 7.09 9.20
C VAL A 12 8.75 7.70 9.57
N GLN A 13 9.34 7.33 10.71
CA GLN A 13 10.68 7.80 11.10
C GLN A 13 11.77 7.33 10.12
N LYS A 14 11.69 6.09 9.65
CA LYS A 14 12.65 5.54 8.68
C LYS A 14 12.55 6.20 7.31
N ALA A 15 11.32 6.49 6.85
CA ALA A 15 11.07 7.22 5.61
C ALA A 15 11.49 8.70 5.70
N ILE A 16 11.26 9.37 6.84
CA ILE A 16 11.72 10.75 7.09
C ILE A 16 13.25 10.86 7.08
N PHE A 17 13.96 9.83 7.56
CA PHE A 17 15.42 9.79 7.57
C PHE A 17 16.02 9.55 6.17
N GLN A 18 15.34 8.76 5.33
CA GLN A 18 15.79 8.49 3.95
C GLN A 18 15.54 9.68 3.02
N GLU A 19 14.41 10.39 3.17
CA GLU A 19 14.03 11.45 2.25
C GLU A 19 14.55 12.85 2.63
N SER A 20 14.92 13.08 3.89
CA SER A 20 15.52 14.35 4.33
C SER A 20 16.89 14.63 3.71
N ILE A 21 17.59 13.60 3.21
CA ILE A 21 18.95 13.75 2.68
C ILE A 21 18.96 14.29 1.23
N PHE A 22 17.83 14.31 0.52
CA PHE A 22 17.75 14.71 -0.90
C PHE A 22 16.79 15.88 -1.21
N ARG A 23 16.50 16.74 -0.22
CA ARG A 23 15.77 17.99 -0.45
C ARG A 23 16.72 19.16 -0.76
N TRP A 24 16.55 19.82 -1.91
CA TRP A 24 17.34 20.99 -2.34
C TRP A 24 17.32 22.17 -1.35
N GLU A 25 16.35 22.21 -0.43
CA GLU A 25 16.32 23.21 0.64
C GLU A 25 17.43 23.01 1.69
N SER A 26 17.89 21.77 1.92
CA SER A 26 19.05 21.49 2.79
C SER A 26 20.35 21.98 2.15
N ALA A 27 20.46 21.94 0.81
CA ALA A 27 21.63 22.45 0.11
C ALA A 27 21.79 23.97 0.29
N VAL A 28 20.69 24.73 0.37
CA VAL A 28 20.73 26.19 0.61
C VAL A 28 21.14 26.49 2.05
N VAL A 29 20.58 25.78 3.03
CA VAL A 29 20.91 25.99 4.45
C VAL A 29 22.35 25.53 4.74
N ILE A 30 22.78 24.39 4.20
CA ILE A 30 24.16 23.93 4.31
C ILE A 30 25.09 24.93 3.63
N SER A 31 24.78 25.42 2.42
CA SER A 31 25.60 26.41 1.72
C SER A 31 25.69 27.74 2.48
N LEU A 32 24.59 28.24 3.03
CA LEU A 32 24.54 29.48 3.82
C LEU A 32 25.29 29.33 5.15
N THR A 33 25.16 28.19 5.82
CA THR A 33 25.86 27.88 7.07
C THR A 33 27.36 27.76 6.83
N LEU A 34 27.78 27.12 5.73
CA LEU A 34 29.18 27.00 5.33
C LEU A 34 29.78 28.37 4.95
N LEU A 35 29.01 29.22 4.24
CA LEU A 35 29.38 30.60 3.91
C LEU A 35 29.60 31.45 5.18
N LEU A 36 28.67 31.41 6.13
CA LEU A 36 28.78 32.15 7.39
C LEU A 36 29.92 31.64 8.27
N THR A 37 30.18 30.33 8.26
CA THR A 37 31.30 29.72 8.99
C THR A 37 32.65 30.20 8.44
N VAL A 38 32.83 30.19 7.12
CA VAL A 38 34.05 30.68 6.45
C VAL A 38 34.24 32.19 6.67
N LEU A 39 33.15 32.97 6.64
CA LEU A 39 33.18 34.41 6.88
C LEU A 39 33.55 34.76 8.35
N SER A 40 33.25 33.86 9.30
CA SER A 40 33.68 34.03 10.71
C SER A 40 35.17 33.73 10.90
N LEU A 41 35.73 32.79 10.13
CA LEU A 41 37.16 32.46 10.16
C LEU A 41 38.06 33.53 9.54
N THR A 42 37.53 34.38 8.66
CA THR A 42 38.29 35.47 8.00
C THR A 42 38.37 36.77 8.81
N GLY A 43 37.77 36.82 10.01
CA GLY A 43 38.06 37.85 11.01
C GLY A 43 37.41 39.23 10.79
N LEU A 44 36.27 39.30 10.12
CA LEU A 44 35.52 40.56 9.95
C LEU A 44 34.91 41.04 11.30
N PRO A 45 35.04 42.34 11.66
CA PRO A 45 34.77 42.86 13.01
C PRO A 45 33.29 42.96 13.40
N VAL A 46 32.36 42.56 12.52
CA VAL A 46 30.92 42.63 12.79
C VAL A 46 30.42 41.40 13.58
N VAL A 47 31.20 40.31 13.64
CA VAL A 47 30.72 39.00 14.14
C VAL A 47 31.60 38.39 15.25
N SER A 48 32.60 39.12 15.76
CA SER A 48 33.61 38.59 16.69
C SER A 48 33.12 38.33 18.12
N PHE A 49 31.88 38.70 18.47
CA PHE A 49 31.32 38.52 19.82
C PHE A 49 30.52 37.23 20.00
N ILE A 50 30.21 36.51 18.91
CA ILE A 50 29.43 35.27 18.95
C ILE A 50 30.37 34.09 18.63
N PRO A 51 30.60 33.16 19.57
CA PRO A 51 31.37 31.96 19.33
C PRO A 51 30.87 31.18 18.11
N TRP A 52 31.78 30.72 17.26
CA TRP A 52 31.48 30.03 15.98
C TRP A 52 30.49 28.85 16.12
N TRP A 53 30.48 28.18 17.27
CA TRP A 53 29.58 27.07 17.56
C TRP A 53 28.12 27.49 17.83
N ILE A 54 27.86 28.74 18.23
CA ILE A 54 26.50 29.26 18.40
C ILE A 54 25.79 29.40 17.06
N TRP A 55 26.51 29.68 15.97
CA TRP A 55 25.94 29.67 14.61
C TRP A 55 25.56 28.27 14.15
N LEU A 56 26.34 27.25 14.53
CA LEU A 56 26.00 25.85 14.26
C LEU A 56 24.75 25.41 15.02
N ILE A 57 24.63 25.79 16.29
CA ILE A 57 23.42 25.53 17.07
C ILE A 57 22.25 26.37 16.55
N GLY A 58 22.49 27.61 16.14
CA GLY A 58 21.47 28.51 15.58
C GLY A 58 20.90 27.99 14.26
N GLY A 59 21.72 27.44 13.36
CA GLY A 59 21.26 26.75 12.15
C GLY A 59 20.40 25.54 12.48
N LEU A 60 20.86 24.72 13.44
CA LEU A 60 20.13 23.54 13.92
C LEU A 60 18.79 23.89 14.59
N VAL A 61 18.74 24.98 15.35
CA VAL A 61 17.52 25.47 16.05
C VAL A 61 16.58 26.21 15.09
N SER A 62 17.09 26.83 14.03
CA SER A 62 16.28 27.43 12.96
C SER A 62 15.59 26.36 12.09
N GLU A 63 16.29 25.27 11.79
CA GLU A 63 15.70 24.09 11.14
C GLU A 63 14.72 23.37 12.08
N GLY A 64 15.06 23.21 13.36
CA GLY A 64 14.17 22.63 14.36
C GLY A 64 12.90 23.47 14.60
N GLY A 65 13.00 24.79 14.56
CA GLY A 65 11.89 25.71 14.72
C GLY A 65 10.96 25.77 13.50
N LEU A 66 11.51 25.69 12.29
CA LEU A 66 10.71 25.59 11.05
C LEU A 66 10.02 24.22 10.95
N VAL A 67 10.68 23.14 11.36
CA VAL A 67 10.08 21.80 11.44
C VAL A 67 9.00 21.74 12.53
N TYR A 68 9.21 22.37 13.69
CA TYR A 68 8.20 22.44 14.77
C TYR A 68 6.99 23.31 14.39
N SER A 69 7.23 24.42 13.66
CA SER A 69 6.16 25.28 13.15
C SER A 69 5.42 24.65 11.96
N SER A 70 6.08 23.85 11.11
CA SER A 70 5.43 23.18 9.97
C SER A 70 4.75 21.87 10.36
N LEU A 71 5.22 21.19 11.41
CA LEU A 71 4.51 20.07 12.06
C LEU A 71 3.22 20.54 12.75
N SER A 72 3.14 21.82 13.08
CA SER A 72 1.96 22.43 13.71
C SER A 72 0.98 23.06 12.71
N ASP A 73 1.26 23.01 11.39
CA ASP A 73 0.31 23.44 10.37
C ASP A 73 -0.32 22.21 9.66
N PRO A 74 -1.53 21.78 10.05
CA PRO A 74 -2.20 20.60 9.50
C PRO A 74 -2.39 20.66 7.97
N LYS A 75 -2.30 21.84 7.35
CA LYS A 75 -2.42 22.02 5.90
C LYS A 75 -1.21 21.54 5.09
N PHE A 76 -0.03 21.40 5.71
CA PHE A 76 1.19 20.93 5.04
C PHE A 76 1.25 19.40 5.01
N GLY A 77 0.87 18.73 6.10
CA GLY A 77 0.76 17.26 6.17
C GLY A 77 -0.23 16.68 5.16
N GLU A 78 -1.40 17.32 4.98
CA GLU A 78 -2.40 16.89 3.99
C GLU A 78 -1.90 17.00 2.54
N LYS A 79 -1.16 18.06 2.19
CA LYS A 79 -0.61 18.24 0.82
C LYS A 79 0.55 17.30 0.53
N VAL A 80 1.35 16.95 1.53
CA VAL A 80 2.45 16.01 1.40
C VAL A 80 1.92 14.58 1.33
N ALA A 81 0.93 14.19 2.13
CA ALA A 81 0.27 12.88 2.03
C ALA A 81 -0.46 12.68 0.69
N ALA A 82 -1.26 13.65 0.23
CA ALA A 82 -1.94 13.57 -1.07
C ALA A 82 -0.98 13.65 -2.28
N GLY A 83 0.23 14.19 -2.08
CA GLY A 83 1.31 14.22 -3.07
C GLY A 83 2.12 12.93 -3.12
N LEU A 84 2.38 12.31 -1.96
CA LEU A 84 3.09 11.03 -1.82
C LEU A 84 2.24 9.85 -2.31
N LEU A 85 0.94 9.82 -2.02
CA LEU A 85 0.05 8.75 -2.50
C LEU A 85 -0.08 8.72 -4.04
N ARG A 86 0.05 9.87 -4.71
CA ARG A 86 0.11 9.93 -6.18
C ARG A 86 1.45 9.46 -6.76
N HIS A 87 2.52 9.51 -5.96
CA HIS A 87 3.84 9.02 -6.35
C HIS A 87 3.98 7.50 -6.11
N ASP A 88 3.29 6.97 -5.10
CA ASP A 88 3.37 5.55 -4.73
C ASP A 88 2.37 4.66 -5.51
N PHE A 89 1.16 5.17 -5.77
CA PHE A 89 0.19 4.49 -6.64
C PHE A 89 0.39 4.91 -8.08
N GLU A 90 1.20 4.15 -8.81
CA GLU A 90 1.38 4.28 -10.27
C GLU A 90 0.53 3.21 -11.00
N PRO A 91 -0.69 3.54 -11.48
CA PRO A 91 -1.52 2.61 -12.25
C PRO A 91 -0.84 2.15 -13.54
N GLU A 92 0.05 2.95 -14.10
CA GLU A 92 0.83 2.66 -15.30
C GLU A 92 1.77 1.47 -15.15
N ARG A 93 2.11 1.09 -13.91
CA ARG A 93 2.89 -0.13 -13.64
C ARG A 93 2.09 -1.41 -13.87
N LEU A 94 0.76 -1.33 -13.83
CA LEU A 94 -0.12 -2.47 -14.14
C LEU A 94 -0.16 -2.67 -15.65
N ARG A 95 0.11 -3.90 -16.11
CA ARG A 95 0.06 -4.21 -17.55
C ARG A 95 -1.37 -4.39 -18.03
N ASP A 96 -2.21 -5.00 -17.21
CA ASP A 96 -3.61 -5.22 -17.48
C ASP A 96 -4.39 -3.89 -17.53
N LYS A 97 -5.06 -3.65 -18.66
CA LYS A 97 -5.80 -2.39 -18.91
C LYS A 97 -7.09 -2.28 -18.13
N GLN A 98 -7.68 -3.38 -17.69
CA GLN A 98 -8.84 -3.36 -16.81
C GLN A 98 -8.41 -2.98 -15.39
N LEU A 99 -7.39 -3.63 -14.85
CA LEU A 99 -6.84 -3.31 -13.52
C LEU A 99 -6.35 -1.86 -13.46
N GLN A 100 -5.63 -1.41 -14.49
CA GLN A 100 -5.20 -0.01 -14.60
C GLN A 100 -6.37 0.97 -14.54
N ARG A 101 -7.50 0.67 -15.21
CA ARG A 101 -8.70 1.52 -15.17
C ARG A 101 -9.37 1.50 -13.80
N GLN A 102 -9.53 0.33 -13.19
CA GLN A 102 -10.12 0.21 -11.86
C GLN A 102 -9.35 1.02 -10.80
N ILE A 103 -8.02 0.98 -10.82
CA ILE A 103 -7.20 1.79 -9.91
C ILE A 103 -7.33 3.29 -10.23
N LYS A 104 -7.37 3.69 -11.51
CA LYS A 104 -7.59 5.09 -11.88
C LYS A 104 -8.93 5.61 -11.38
N ASP A 105 -9.99 4.84 -11.57
CA ASP A 105 -11.34 5.17 -11.08
C ASP A 105 -11.33 5.29 -9.55
N ALA A 106 -10.66 4.37 -8.84
CA ALA A 106 -10.55 4.40 -7.39
C ALA A 106 -9.83 5.67 -6.88
N LEU A 107 -8.70 6.03 -7.51
CA LEU A 107 -7.97 7.26 -7.21
C LEU A 107 -8.79 8.52 -7.53
N GLU A 108 -9.59 8.49 -8.60
CA GLU A 108 -10.51 9.57 -8.94
C GLU A 108 -11.60 9.73 -7.86
N TYR A 109 -12.26 8.65 -7.44
CA TYR A 109 -13.26 8.70 -6.38
C TYR A 109 -12.67 9.25 -5.08
N ARG A 110 -11.47 8.81 -4.70
CA ARG A 110 -10.72 9.34 -3.55
C ARG A 110 -10.55 10.85 -3.64
N GLY A 111 -10.03 11.35 -4.77
CA GLY A 111 -9.79 12.78 -4.96
C GLY A 111 -11.07 13.61 -4.82
N ARG A 112 -12.19 13.11 -5.35
CA ARG A 112 -13.49 13.77 -5.23
C ARG A 112 -14.05 13.74 -3.81
N ILE A 113 -13.89 12.63 -3.08
CA ILE A 113 -14.27 12.54 -1.66
C ILE A 113 -13.47 13.55 -0.84
N GLU A 114 -12.16 13.64 -1.06
CA GLU A 114 -11.29 14.59 -0.36
C GLU A 114 -11.68 16.05 -0.62
N GLU A 115 -12.03 16.40 -1.87
CA GLU A 115 -12.50 17.74 -2.23
C GLU A 115 -13.81 18.09 -1.51
N ALA A 116 -14.77 17.16 -1.49
CA ALA A 116 -16.04 17.33 -0.82
C ALA A 116 -15.90 17.52 0.70
N VAL A 117 -15.01 16.74 1.34
CA VAL A 117 -14.71 16.85 2.77
C VAL A 117 -14.06 18.19 3.11
N ARG A 118 -13.12 18.67 2.28
CA ARG A 118 -12.44 19.96 2.49
C ARG A 118 -13.38 21.17 2.37
N GLY A 119 -14.44 21.06 1.55
CA GLY A 119 -15.45 22.10 1.38
C GLY A 119 -16.36 22.31 2.60
N GLN A 120 -16.28 21.44 3.61
CA GLN A 120 -17.20 21.42 4.73
C GLN A 120 -16.77 22.37 5.88
N GLY A 121 -17.71 23.20 6.33
CA GLY A 121 -17.43 24.27 7.31
C GLY A 121 -17.53 23.86 8.79
N ASP A 122 -18.18 22.75 9.12
CA ASP A 122 -18.33 22.29 10.51
C ASP A 122 -17.07 21.56 10.99
N SER A 123 -16.42 22.10 12.02
CA SER A 123 -15.17 21.57 12.58
C SER A 123 -15.27 20.13 13.11
N LEU A 124 -16.42 19.75 13.70
CA LEU A 124 -16.54 18.44 14.35
C LEU A 124 -16.80 17.34 13.32
N LEU A 125 -17.59 17.65 12.29
CA LEU A 125 -17.79 16.77 11.14
C LEU A 125 -16.51 16.65 10.31
N LYS A 126 -15.77 17.75 10.16
CA LYS A 126 -14.50 17.79 9.44
C LYS A 126 -13.46 16.85 10.04
N ASP A 127 -13.30 16.82 11.36
CA ASP A 127 -12.34 15.90 12.01
C ASP A 127 -12.68 14.43 11.75
N GLU A 128 -13.95 14.05 11.86
CA GLU A 128 -14.41 12.68 11.58
C GLU A 128 -14.23 12.27 10.10
N LEU A 129 -14.50 13.19 9.17
CA LEU A 129 -14.31 12.94 7.75
C LEU A 129 -12.83 12.93 7.34
N THR A 130 -12.00 13.73 8.01
CA THR A 130 -10.54 13.69 7.82
C THR A 130 -9.97 12.34 8.26
N GLN A 131 -10.42 11.82 9.40
CA GLN A 131 -10.04 10.47 9.85
C GLN A 131 -10.52 9.39 8.87
N THR A 132 -11.71 9.57 8.28
CA THR A 132 -12.24 8.67 7.24
C THR A 132 -11.35 8.70 5.97
N GLY A 133 -10.82 9.86 5.60
CA GLY A 133 -9.87 10.00 4.48
C GLY A 133 -8.60 9.16 4.66
N VAL A 134 -8.03 9.12 5.87
CA VAL A 134 -6.85 8.28 6.17
C VAL A 134 -7.16 6.79 5.99
N GLN A 135 -8.35 6.34 6.39
CA GLN A 135 -8.75 4.94 6.20
C GLN A 135 -8.96 4.59 4.72
N ILE A 136 -9.45 5.54 3.92
CA ILE A 136 -9.56 5.37 2.47
C ILE A 136 -8.17 5.25 1.83
N ASP A 137 -7.16 5.94 2.37
CA ASP A 137 -5.77 5.85 1.88
C ASP A 137 -5.18 4.45 2.11
N GLU A 138 -5.30 3.92 3.34
CA GLU A 138 -4.91 2.55 3.68
C GLU A 138 -5.67 1.52 2.84
N TRP A 139 -6.98 1.75 2.64
CA TRP A 139 -7.80 0.90 1.79
C TRP A 139 -7.29 0.85 0.35
N LEU A 140 -6.97 2.01 -0.24
CA LEU A 140 -6.45 2.09 -1.60
C LEU A 140 -5.07 1.46 -1.75
N GLU A 141 -4.26 1.46 -0.70
CA GLU A 141 -2.99 0.73 -0.66
C GLU A 141 -3.21 -0.77 -0.83
N HIS A 142 -4.13 -1.34 -0.04
CA HIS A 142 -4.47 -2.76 -0.13
C HIS A 142 -5.06 -3.13 -1.50
N VAL A 143 -5.91 -2.26 -2.05
CA VAL A 143 -6.50 -2.41 -3.39
C VAL A 143 -5.42 -2.42 -4.47
N TYR A 144 -4.44 -1.52 -4.39
CA TYR A 144 -3.34 -1.46 -5.34
C TYR A 144 -2.46 -2.71 -5.26
N HIS A 145 -2.10 -3.16 -4.05
CA HIS A 145 -1.34 -4.40 -3.87
C HIS A 145 -2.08 -5.64 -4.38
N LEU A 146 -3.40 -5.71 -4.15
CA LEU A 146 -4.23 -6.77 -4.69
C LEU A 146 -4.21 -6.76 -6.22
N ALA A 147 -4.39 -5.59 -6.84
CA ALA A 147 -4.31 -5.44 -8.29
C ALA A 147 -2.93 -5.82 -8.86
N GLN A 148 -1.83 -5.47 -8.18
CA GLN A 148 -0.48 -5.88 -8.59
C GLN A 148 -0.31 -7.41 -8.60
N ARG A 149 -0.89 -8.10 -7.62
CA ARG A 149 -0.81 -9.57 -7.52
C ARG A 149 -1.67 -10.25 -8.58
N ILE A 150 -2.88 -9.73 -8.84
CA ILE A 150 -3.72 -10.21 -9.94
C ILE A 150 -3.02 -9.98 -11.28
N ASP A 151 -2.45 -8.79 -11.50
CA ASP A 151 -1.69 -8.47 -12.72
C ASP A 151 -0.52 -9.43 -12.93
N ARG A 152 0.22 -9.75 -11.85
CA ARG A 152 1.29 -10.76 -11.90
C ARG A 152 0.76 -12.12 -12.31
N TYR A 153 -0.30 -12.61 -11.68
CA TYR A 153 -0.88 -13.90 -12.02
C TYR A 153 -1.36 -13.95 -13.47
N ARG A 154 -2.08 -12.92 -13.96
CA ARG A 154 -2.59 -12.88 -15.34
C ARG A 154 -1.49 -12.97 -16.39
N ARG A 155 -0.29 -12.44 -16.10
CA ARG A 155 0.88 -12.56 -16.99
C ARG A 155 1.38 -14.00 -17.08
N ASP A 156 1.39 -14.71 -15.97
CA ASP A 156 1.99 -16.04 -15.86
C ASP A 156 0.95 -17.17 -15.98
N GLN A 157 -0.35 -16.82 -16.07
CA GLN A 157 -1.48 -17.74 -16.09
C GLN A 157 -1.33 -18.85 -17.13
N GLN A 158 -0.83 -18.54 -18.33
CA GLN A 158 -0.66 -19.54 -19.39
C GLN A 158 0.35 -20.63 -18.99
N ILE A 159 1.40 -20.27 -18.27
CA ILE A 159 2.42 -21.21 -17.77
C ILE A 159 1.78 -22.07 -16.68
N VAL A 160 1.11 -21.45 -15.72
CA VAL A 160 0.46 -22.12 -14.59
C VAL A 160 -0.58 -23.15 -15.06
N VAL A 161 -1.46 -22.76 -15.99
CA VAL A 161 -2.49 -23.65 -16.55
C VAL A 161 -1.86 -24.79 -17.33
N ARG A 162 -0.86 -24.50 -18.16
CA ARG A 162 -0.15 -25.53 -18.93
C ARG A 162 0.51 -26.56 -18.03
N ASP A 163 1.17 -26.11 -16.97
CA ASP A 163 1.92 -26.99 -16.07
C ASP A 163 0.97 -27.86 -15.24
N ARG A 164 -0.20 -27.32 -14.83
CA ARG A 164 -1.30 -28.11 -14.28
C ARG A 164 -1.78 -29.20 -15.24
N THR A 165 -2.10 -28.86 -16.49
CA THR A 165 -2.57 -29.87 -17.47
C THR A 165 -1.53 -30.96 -17.70
N ARG A 166 -0.24 -30.61 -17.70
CA ARG A 166 0.85 -31.59 -17.78
C ARG A 166 0.90 -32.50 -16.55
N ALA A 167 0.75 -31.93 -15.35
CA ALA A 167 0.69 -32.70 -14.11
C ALA A 167 -0.49 -33.67 -14.09
N GLU A 168 -1.69 -33.22 -14.52
CA GLU A 168 -2.90 -34.06 -14.63
C GLU A 168 -2.70 -35.24 -15.60
N MET A 169 -2.10 -34.97 -16.77
CA MET A 169 -1.79 -36.04 -17.74
C MET A 169 -0.77 -37.04 -17.18
N ARG A 170 0.29 -36.57 -16.51
CA ARG A 170 1.31 -37.45 -15.91
C ARG A 170 0.74 -38.26 -14.74
N LEU A 171 -0.13 -37.64 -13.94
CA LEU A 171 -0.85 -38.31 -12.85
C LEU A 171 -1.67 -39.48 -13.39
N ALA A 172 -2.46 -39.26 -14.45
CA ALA A 172 -3.26 -40.31 -15.07
C ALA A 172 -2.40 -41.46 -15.63
N GLN A 173 -1.25 -41.13 -16.23
CA GLN A 173 -0.30 -42.15 -16.71
C GLN A 173 0.30 -42.97 -15.58
N LEU A 174 0.79 -42.31 -14.53
CA LEU A 174 1.39 -42.99 -13.36
C LEU A 174 0.38 -43.88 -12.63
N GLN A 175 -0.88 -43.46 -12.55
CA GLN A 175 -1.95 -44.28 -12.00
C GLN A 175 -2.17 -45.58 -12.79
N GLN A 176 -2.06 -45.51 -14.13
CA GLN A 176 -2.13 -46.71 -14.98
C GLN A 176 -0.87 -47.59 -14.83
N GLU A 177 0.31 -46.98 -14.81
CA GLU A 177 1.60 -47.67 -14.60
C GLU A 177 1.60 -48.42 -13.24
N LEU A 178 1.10 -47.79 -12.18
CA LEU A 178 1.03 -48.37 -10.83
C LEU A 178 0.21 -49.67 -10.77
N VAL A 179 -0.88 -49.76 -11.54
CA VAL A 179 -1.76 -50.93 -11.60
C VAL A 179 -1.06 -52.12 -12.27
N LEU A 180 -0.23 -51.84 -13.26
CA LEU A 180 0.47 -52.85 -14.06
C LEU A 180 1.83 -53.26 -13.47
N GLU A 181 2.42 -52.41 -12.63
CA GLU A 181 3.73 -52.66 -12.01
C GLU A 181 3.66 -53.88 -11.06
N THR A 182 4.78 -54.57 -10.94
CA THR A 182 4.94 -55.74 -10.07
C THR A 182 6.08 -55.57 -9.06
N ASP A 183 7.10 -54.79 -9.40
CA ASP A 183 8.20 -54.48 -8.50
C ASP A 183 7.75 -53.56 -7.37
N THR A 184 8.03 -53.94 -6.12
CA THR A 184 7.54 -53.23 -4.93
C THR A 184 8.24 -51.88 -4.75
N ALA A 185 9.53 -51.76 -5.07
CA ALA A 185 10.27 -50.51 -4.93
C ALA A 185 9.84 -49.49 -6.01
N VAL A 186 9.56 -49.98 -7.22
CA VAL A 186 9.02 -49.12 -8.30
C VAL A 186 7.61 -48.64 -7.95
N LYS A 187 6.74 -49.49 -7.39
CA LYS A 187 5.41 -49.09 -6.90
C LYS A 187 5.47 -47.98 -5.87
N GLU A 188 6.37 -48.10 -4.89
CA GLU A 188 6.54 -47.08 -3.86
C GLU A 188 6.97 -45.74 -4.49
N THR A 189 7.92 -45.77 -5.42
CA THR A 189 8.39 -44.58 -6.14
C THR A 189 7.26 -43.93 -6.96
N ILE A 190 6.47 -44.73 -7.68
CA ILE A 190 5.32 -44.24 -8.44
C ILE A 190 4.29 -43.60 -7.49
N SER A 191 3.99 -44.24 -6.35
CA SER A 191 3.04 -43.72 -5.36
C SER A 191 3.49 -42.36 -4.79
N THR A 192 4.75 -42.23 -4.38
CA THR A 192 5.30 -40.96 -3.90
C THR A 192 5.23 -39.87 -4.98
N THR A 193 5.49 -40.22 -6.24
CA THR A 193 5.40 -39.28 -7.35
C THR A 193 3.94 -38.84 -7.59
N ILE A 194 2.98 -39.76 -7.51
CA ILE A 194 1.55 -39.47 -7.59
C ILE A 194 1.12 -38.50 -6.48
N GLU A 195 1.54 -38.73 -5.24
CA GLU A 195 1.22 -37.84 -4.11
C GLU A 195 1.79 -36.42 -4.32
N GLY A 196 3.00 -36.31 -4.85
CA GLY A 196 3.61 -35.02 -5.20
C GLY A 196 2.81 -34.28 -6.27
N LEU A 197 2.44 -34.96 -7.35
CA LEU A 197 1.64 -34.38 -8.43
C LEU A 197 0.24 -33.95 -7.97
N GLN A 198 -0.41 -34.74 -7.12
CA GLN A 198 -1.70 -34.38 -6.52
C GLN A 198 -1.60 -33.10 -5.70
N LYS A 199 -0.61 -33.00 -4.81
CA LYS A 199 -0.36 -31.78 -4.03
C LYS A 199 -0.09 -30.57 -4.93
N GLN A 200 0.64 -30.75 -6.02
CA GLN A 200 0.89 -29.69 -7.00
C GLN A 200 -0.41 -29.21 -7.65
N ILE A 201 -1.24 -30.13 -8.15
CA ILE A 201 -2.53 -29.81 -8.78
C ILE A 201 -3.44 -29.07 -7.79
N ASP A 202 -3.59 -29.59 -6.57
CA ASP A 202 -4.42 -28.98 -5.51
C ASP A 202 -3.95 -27.57 -5.17
N THR A 203 -2.64 -27.32 -5.22
CA THR A 203 -2.06 -26.00 -4.92
C THR A 203 -2.35 -25.01 -6.05
N VAL A 204 -2.25 -25.45 -7.32
CA VAL A 204 -2.62 -24.60 -8.46
C VAL A 204 -4.12 -24.29 -8.46
N GLU A 205 -4.97 -25.25 -8.11
CA GLU A 205 -6.42 -25.03 -8.00
C GLU A 205 -6.76 -24.03 -6.90
N ARG A 206 -6.13 -24.15 -5.73
CA ARG A 206 -6.27 -23.16 -4.65
C ARG A 206 -5.82 -21.77 -5.09
N LEU A 207 -4.69 -21.66 -5.80
CA LEU A 207 -4.22 -20.38 -6.36
C LEU A 207 -5.26 -19.76 -7.30
N GLN A 208 -5.81 -20.56 -8.21
CA GLN A 208 -6.84 -20.11 -9.15
C GLN A 208 -8.08 -19.58 -8.43
N ASN A 209 -8.58 -20.32 -7.44
CA ASN A 209 -9.75 -19.92 -6.65
C ASN A 209 -9.48 -18.63 -5.84
N THR A 210 -8.30 -18.51 -5.23
CA THR A 210 -7.92 -17.32 -4.47
C THR A 210 -7.80 -16.09 -5.38
N ILE A 211 -7.23 -16.23 -6.59
CA ILE A 211 -7.18 -15.14 -7.57
C ILE A 211 -8.57 -14.73 -8.02
N GLN A 212 -9.46 -15.69 -8.30
CA GLN A 212 -10.83 -15.36 -8.68
C GLN A 212 -11.55 -14.58 -7.58
N ARG A 213 -11.35 -14.99 -6.31
CA ARG A 213 -11.88 -14.23 -5.15
C ARG A 213 -11.28 -12.83 -5.07
N ALA A 214 -9.98 -12.68 -5.33
CA ALA A 214 -9.31 -11.38 -5.36
C ALA A 214 -9.86 -10.45 -6.44
N GLU A 215 -10.14 -10.97 -7.64
CA GLU A 215 -10.75 -10.20 -8.72
C GLU A 215 -12.15 -9.70 -8.34
N LEU A 216 -12.97 -10.56 -7.74
CA LEU A 216 -14.30 -10.18 -7.25
C LEU A 216 -14.22 -9.15 -6.13
N GLN A 217 -13.28 -9.30 -5.19
CA GLN A 217 -13.11 -8.33 -4.10
C GLN A 217 -12.69 -6.95 -4.63
N LEU A 218 -11.81 -6.92 -5.64
CA LEU A 218 -11.40 -5.67 -6.28
C LEU A 218 -12.59 -4.96 -6.95
N GLU A 219 -13.48 -5.71 -7.61
CA GLU A 219 -14.71 -5.17 -8.21
C GLU A 219 -15.71 -4.66 -7.17
N ASN A 220 -15.88 -5.40 -6.07
CA ASN A 220 -16.71 -4.99 -4.94
C ASN A 220 -16.18 -3.69 -4.32
N THR A 221 -14.87 -3.61 -4.05
CA THR A 221 -14.22 -2.41 -3.52
C THR A 221 -14.48 -1.19 -4.39
N LEU A 222 -14.34 -1.32 -5.71
CA LEU A 222 -14.61 -0.20 -6.62
C LEU A 222 -16.09 0.26 -6.55
N THR A 223 -17.01 -0.68 -6.36
CA THR A 223 -18.42 -0.40 -6.19
C THR A 223 -18.72 0.28 -4.86
N SER A 224 -18.08 -0.15 -3.77
CA SER A 224 -18.16 0.47 -2.46
C SER A 224 -17.59 1.90 -2.49
N LEU A 225 -16.41 2.11 -3.10
CA LEU A 225 -15.84 3.46 -3.32
C LEU A 225 -16.78 4.39 -4.08
N ARG A 226 -17.40 3.90 -5.17
CA ARG A 226 -18.40 4.68 -5.92
C ARG A 226 -19.60 5.05 -5.06
N THR A 227 -20.07 4.12 -4.23
CA THR A 227 -21.20 4.32 -3.31
C THR A 227 -20.85 5.36 -2.26
N ILE A 228 -19.68 5.28 -1.65
CA ILE A 228 -19.17 6.23 -0.67
C ILE A 228 -19.06 7.62 -1.31
N TYR A 229 -18.45 7.73 -2.48
CA TYR A 229 -18.38 8.98 -3.24
C TYR A 229 -19.77 9.60 -3.50
N SER A 230 -20.72 8.80 -3.99
CA SER A 230 -22.12 9.22 -4.21
C SER A 230 -22.75 9.76 -2.92
N GLN A 231 -22.56 9.05 -1.81
CA GLN A 231 -23.06 9.48 -0.51
C GLN A 231 -22.40 10.79 -0.04
N THR A 232 -21.10 10.94 -0.20
CA THR A 232 -20.36 12.17 0.13
C THR A 232 -20.79 13.37 -0.72
N MET A 233 -21.25 13.16 -1.96
CA MET A 233 -21.79 14.26 -2.77
C MET A 233 -23.22 14.66 -2.38
N LEU A 234 -24.07 13.69 -2.01
CA LEU A 234 -25.41 13.98 -1.49
C LEU A 234 -25.38 14.76 -0.16
N VAL A 235 -24.24 14.71 0.53
CA VAL A 235 -23.97 15.34 1.82
C VAL A 235 -23.74 16.85 1.71
N GLU A 236 -23.21 17.35 0.59
CA GLU A 236 -23.11 18.79 0.34
C GLU A 236 -24.51 19.46 0.32
N ALA A 237 -25.56 18.68 0.02
CA ALA A 237 -26.92 19.18 -0.10
C ALA A 237 -27.75 19.15 1.22
N LYS A 238 -27.30 18.47 2.30
CA LYS A 238 -28.02 18.38 3.59
C LYS A 238 -27.07 18.15 4.77
N ASP A 239 -27.28 18.88 5.87
CA ASP A 239 -26.56 18.69 7.14
C ASP A 239 -26.54 17.22 7.60
N ILE A 240 -25.35 16.67 7.83
CA ILE A 240 -25.13 15.32 8.34
C ILE A 240 -25.24 15.30 9.88
N ASP A 241 -25.86 14.25 10.41
CA ASP A 241 -25.62 13.78 11.78
C ASP A 241 -24.38 12.87 11.85
N SER A 242 -23.52 13.06 12.86
CA SER A 242 -22.33 12.25 13.19
C SER A 242 -22.52 10.72 13.12
N SER A 243 -23.77 10.26 13.23
CA SER A 243 -24.17 8.86 13.05
C SER A 243 -23.93 8.30 11.65
N ARG A 244 -24.05 9.12 10.58
CA ARG A 244 -23.82 8.68 9.20
C ARG A 244 -22.34 8.54 8.88
N ALA A 245 -21.50 9.48 9.34
CA ALA A 245 -20.05 9.39 9.24
C ALA A 245 -19.51 8.14 9.96
N ARG A 246 -20.03 7.83 11.16
CA ARG A 246 -19.67 6.60 11.89
C ARG A 246 -20.01 5.31 11.15
N ARG A 247 -21.16 5.25 10.46
CA ARG A 247 -21.52 4.08 9.63
C ARG A 247 -20.56 3.92 8.45
N LEU A 248 -20.26 5.02 7.77
CA LEU A 248 -19.32 5.00 6.65
C LEU A 248 -17.94 4.50 7.08
N ARG A 249 -17.45 4.98 8.22
CA ARG A 249 -16.18 4.50 8.80
C ARG A 249 -16.21 3.00 9.10
N HIS A 250 -17.32 2.51 9.62
CA HIS A 250 -17.49 1.08 9.90
C HIS A 250 -17.48 0.24 8.63
N GLU A 251 -18.20 0.68 7.59
CA GLU A 251 -18.24 0.05 6.26
C GLU A 251 -16.84 0.00 5.63
N ILE A 252 -16.09 1.11 5.65
CA ILE A 252 -14.70 1.13 5.17
C ILE A 252 -13.81 0.17 5.96
N SER A 253 -13.95 0.13 7.28
CA SER A 253 -13.15 -0.77 8.12
C SER A 253 -13.45 -2.25 7.81
N GLU A 254 -14.70 -2.59 7.52
CA GLU A 254 -15.10 -3.94 7.10
C GLU A 254 -14.46 -4.31 5.76
N GLU A 255 -14.54 -3.43 4.76
CA GLU A 255 -13.94 -3.61 3.44
C GLU A 255 -12.41 -3.77 3.48
N VAL A 256 -11.74 -2.97 4.33
CA VAL A 256 -10.27 -3.09 4.55
C VAL A 256 -9.91 -4.45 5.13
N ASN A 257 -10.69 -4.95 6.09
CA ASN A 257 -10.46 -6.28 6.68
C ASN A 257 -10.68 -7.39 5.66
N GLU A 258 -11.74 -7.33 4.87
CA GLU A 258 -12.01 -8.32 3.82
C GLU A 258 -10.89 -8.38 2.77
N LEU A 259 -10.38 -7.21 2.36
CA LEU A 259 -9.23 -7.15 1.44
C LEU A 259 -7.97 -7.72 2.06
N ASN A 260 -7.70 -7.40 3.32
CA ASN A 260 -6.55 -7.95 4.04
C ASN A 260 -6.63 -9.47 4.12
N ASP A 261 -7.80 -10.04 4.41
CA ASP A 261 -8.02 -11.49 4.44
C ASP A 261 -7.71 -12.15 3.09
N VAL A 262 -8.16 -11.53 2.00
CA VAL A 262 -7.85 -12.02 0.64
C VAL A 262 -6.35 -11.90 0.35
N LEU A 263 -5.71 -10.80 0.75
CA LEU A 263 -4.28 -10.58 0.54
C LEU A 263 -3.43 -11.59 1.32
N VAL A 264 -3.79 -11.88 2.57
CA VAL A 264 -3.16 -12.94 3.39
C VAL A 264 -3.35 -14.31 2.74
N ALA A 265 -4.57 -14.64 2.29
CA ALA A 265 -4.83 -15.90 1.60
C ALA A 265 -4.00 -16.03 0.31
N MET A 266 -3.75 -14.93 -0.41
CA MET A 266 -2.85 -14.93 -1.55
C MET A 266 -1.40 -15.21 -1.14
N ASP A 267 -0.90 -14.57 -0.07
CA ASP A 267 0.47 -14.80 0.41
C ASP A 267 0.70 -16.25 0.85
N GLU A 268 -0.27 -16.85 1.53
CA GLU A 268 -0.18 -18.26 1.94
C GLU A 268 -0.02 -19.21 0.75
N VAL A 269 -0.80 -19.00 -0.32
CA VAL A 269 -0.72 -19.85 -1.51
C VAL A 269 0.58 -19.61 -2.30
N TYR A 270 1.07 -18.36 -2.36
CA TYR A 270 2.34 -18.05 -3.03
C TYR A 270 3.56 -18.58 -2.26
N THR A 271 3.59 -18.45 -0.93
CA THR A 271 4.69 -18.97 -0.09
C THR A 271 4.76 -20.50 -0.10
N THR A 272 3.61 -21.17 -0.17
CA THR A 272 3.54 -22.64 -0.32
C THR A 272 4.12 -23.10 -1.66
N ASN A 273 3.95 -22.32 -2.74
CA ASN A 273 4.54 -22.63 -4.05
C ASN A 273 6.05 -22.38 -4.12
N VAL A 274 6.57 -21.33 -3.48
CA VAL A 274 8.01 -20.99 -3.50
C VAL A 274 8.84 -21.94 -2.61
N SER A 275 8.23 -22.51 -1.57
CA SER A 275 8.92 -23.44 -0.65
C SER A 275 8.99 -24.88 -1.16
N GLY A 276 8.45 -25.15 -2.35
CA GLY A 276 8.41 -26.47 -2.99
C GLY A 276 9.48 -26.69 -4.06
N GLU A 277 10.39 -25.74 -4.27
CA GLU A 277 11.58 -25.88 -5.13
C GLU A 277 12.82 -26.36 -4.33
#